data_AF-T1AKX7-F1
#
_entry.id   AF-T1AKX7-F1
#
_cell.length_a   1.000
_cell.length_b   1.000
_cell.length_c   1.000
_cell.angle_alpha   90.00
_cell.angle_beta   90.00
_cell.angle_gamma   90.00
#
_symmetry.space_group_name_H-M   'P 1'
#
loop_
_entity.id
_entity.type
_entity.pdbx_description
1 polymer ?
#
loop_
_entity_poly.entity_id
_entity_poly.type
_entity_poly.pdbx_seq_one_letter_code
_entity_poly.pdbx_strand_id
1 'polypeptide(L)'
;EESGVSNALETRAGPVGGLEGLLSDLSAGYFRGGFSTFGALNLEPDLSRVPRALARVLAPDSPLFLAILNRYGVPPLLFSILQGRLAEIRARLADPIPPEGIGYPLALHAFTRGELARRFNPWFSLEGVEAVTVVSPTHYSHRLWAFTSPSGRASLARWDARLT
;
A
#
# COMPACT_ATOMS: atom_id res chain seq x y z
N GLU A 1 -4.42 -8.34 -33.50
CA GLU A 1 -4.78 -9.41 -32.56
C GLU A 1 -4.24 -9.05 -31.20
N GLU A 2 -5.12 -8.77 -30.23
CA GLU A 2 -4.70 -8.63 -28.83
C GLU A 2 -4.47 -10.04 -28.26
N SER A 3 -3.22 -10.44 -28.08
CA SER A 3 -2.87 -11.67 -27.40
C SER A 3 -3.19 -11.53 -25.90
N GLY A 4 -4.31 -12.11 -25.46
CA GLY A 4 -4.69 -12.14 -24.05
C GLY A 4 -3.76 -13.02 -23.21
N VAL A 5 -3.49 -12.60 -21.97
CA VAL A 5 -2.66 -13.34 -21.00
C VAL A 5 -3.45 -14.37 -20.17
N SER A 6 -4.71 -14.61 -20.52
CA SER A 6 -5.63 -15.45 -19.75
C SER A 6 -5.11 -16.88 -19.52
N ASN A 7 -4.38 -17.43 -20.49
CA ASN A 7 -3.78 -18.77 -20.39
C ASN A 7 -2.50 -18.82 -19.54
N ALA A 8 -2.00 -17.65 -19.10
CA ALA A 8 -0.80 -17.52 -18.28
C ALA A 8 -1.12 -17.01 -16.86
N LEU A 9 -2.40 -16.96 -16.48
CA LEU A 9 -2.86 -16.36 -15.24
C LEU A 9 -3.67 -17.37 -14.42
N GLU A 10 -3.20 -17.63 -13.20
CA GLU A 10 -3.94 -18.42 -12.20
C GLU A 10 -4.42 -17.48 -11.10
N THR A 11 -5.74 -17.44 -10.87
CA THR A 11 -6.32 -16.63 -9.80
C THR A 11 -6.73 -17.48 -8.62
N ARG A 12 -6.54 -16.93 -7.42
CA ARG A 12 -7.05 -17.52 -6.18
C ARG A 12 -7.76 -16.44 -5.38
N ALA A 13 -8.93 -16.77 -4.83
CA ALA A 13 -9.74 -15.85 -4.08
C ALA A 13 -9.63 -16.12 -2.58
N GLY A 14 -9.32 -15.09 -1.81
CA GLY A 14 -9.32 -15.14 -0.36
C GLY A 14 -8.69 -13.90 0.27
N PRO A 15 -8.82 -13.75 1.59
CA PRO A 15 -8.20 -12.65 2.33
C PRO A 15 -6.68 -12.83 2.40
N VAL A 16 -5.97 -11.72 2.56
CA VAL A 16 -4.50 -11.73 2.73
C VAL A 16 -4.08 -12.47 4.00
N GLY A 17 -4.85 -12.37 5.09
CA GLY A 17 -4.62 -13.18 6.30
C GLY A 17 -4.74 -14.69 6.08
N GLY A 18 -5.39 -15.13 4.99
CA GLY A 18 -5.54 -16.54 4.59
C GLY A 18 -4.49 -17.05 3.62
N LEU A 19 -3.44 -16.27 3.35
CA LEU A 19 -2.46 -16.55 2.29
C LEU A 19 -1.76 -17.91 2.45
N GLU A 20 -1.51 -18.36 3.67
CA GLU A 20 -0.88 -19.67 3.91
C GLU A 20 -1.71 -20.83 3.34
N GLY A 21 -3.03 -20.79 3.53
CA GLY A 21 -3.95 -21.78 2.96
C GLY A 21 -4.07 -21.64 1.44
N LEU A 22 -4.15 -20.40 0.94
CA LEU A 22 -4.22 -20.10 -0.50
C LEU A 22 -3.01 -20.57 -1.29
N LEU A 23 -1.87 -20.78 -0.64
CA LEU A 23 -0.63 -21.20 -1.29
C LEU A 23 -0.21 -22.63 -0.90
N SER A 24 -1.03 -23.36 -0.14
CA SER A 24 -0.64 -24.60 0.54
C SER A 24 -0.18 -25.75 -0.38
N ASP A 25 -0.72 -25.81 -1.59
CA ASP A 25 -0.39 -26.75 -2.66
C ASP A 25 0.85 -26.36 -3.48
N LEU A 26 1.34 -25.13 -3.35
CA LEU A 26 2.55 -24.67 -4.03
C LEU A 26 3.80 -25.12 -3.26
N SER A 27 4.79 -25.60 -4.00
CA SER A 27 6.08 -26.00 -3.43
C SER A 27 6.87 -24.80 -2.88
N ALA A 28 7.88 -25.08 -2.05
CA ALA A 28 8.81 -24.03 -1.66
C ALA A 28 9.57 -23.48 -2.87
N GLY A 29 9.82 -22.17 -2.90
CA GLY A 29 10.55 -21.52 -4.00
C GLY A 29 9.85 -21.56 -5.37
N TYR A 30 8.52 -21.76 -5.40
CA TYR A 30 7.71 -21.81 -6.62
C TYR A 30 7.79 -20.51 -7.44
N PHE A 31 7.78 -19.35 -6.79
CA PHE A 31 7.82 -18.04 -7.44
C PHE A 31 9.23 -17.44 -7.39
N ARG A 32 9.60 -16.73 -8.47
CA ARG A 32 10.87 -15.98 -8.57
C ARG A 32 10.75 -14.50 -8.17
N GLY A 33 9.61 -14.12 -7.64
CA GLY A 33 9.31 -12.76 -7.22
C GLY A 33 7.83 -12.59 -6.89
N GLY A 34 7.50 -11.51 -6.21
CA GLY A 34 6.12 -11.17 -5.89
C GLY A 34 5.89 -9.68 -5.92
N PHE A 35 4.65 -9.27 -6.19
CA PHE A 35 4.25 -7.89 -6.01
C PHE A 35 2.83 -7.80 -5.47
N SER A 36 2.55 -6.73 -4.72
CA SER A 36 1.20 -6.36 -4.30
C SER A 36 1.04 -4.86 -4.42
N THR A 37 0.05 -4.45 -5.19
CA THR A 37 -0.30 -3.04 -5.39
C THR A 37 -1.71 -2.75 -4.89
N PHE A 38 -1.94 -1.53 -4.42
CA PHE A 38 -3.28 -0.98 -4.17
C PHE A 38 -4.13 -1.75 -3.14
N GLY A 39 -3.56 -2.04 -1.98
CA GLY A 39 -4.36 -2.08 -0.75
C GLY A 39 -4.80 -3.46 -0.25
N ALA A 40 -4.47 -4.57 -0.91
CA ALA A 40 -4.77 -5.90 -0.38
C ALA A 40 -4.20 -6.08 1.06
N LEU A 41 -2.96 -5.64 1.27
CA LEU A 41 -2.32 -5.64 2.59
C LEU A 41 -2.91 -4.60 3.54
N ASN A 42 -3.49 -3.50 3.03
CA ASN A 42 -4.12 -2.47 3.85
C ASN A 42 -5.53 -2.87 4.32
N LEU A 43 -6.10 -3.95 3.81
CA LEU A 43 -7.40 -4.47 4.26
C LEU A 43 -7.26 -5.48 5.41
N GLU A 44 -6.04 -5.78 5.83
CA GLU A 44 -5.76 -6.78 6.84
C GLU A 44 -5.24 -6.10 8.13
N PRO A 45 -5.90 -6.30 9.28
CA PRO A 45 -5.45 -5.74 10.55
C PRO A 45 -4.13 -6.35 11.04
N ASP A 46 -3.91 -7.64 10.75
CA ASP A 46 -2.72 -8.36 11.15
C ASP A 46 -1.99 -9.01 9.96
N LEU A 47 -0.78 -8.51 9.71
CA LEU A 47 0.10 -9.03 8.66
C LEU A 47 1.11 -10.08 9.19
N SER A 48 1.06 -10.47 10.46
CA SER A 48 2.09 -11.30 11.11
C SER A 48 2.41 -12.62 10.37
N ARG A 49 1.41 -13.24 9.74
CA ARG A 49 1.57 -14.52 9.02
C ARG A 49 1.98 -14.37 7.55
N VAL A 50 1.75 -13.19 6.98
CA VAL A 50 1.93 -12.94 5.55
C VAL A 50 3.38 -13.10 5.11
N PRO A 51 4.38 -12.53 5.80
CA PRO A 51 5.79 -12.67 5.41
C PRO A 51 6.25 -14.12 5.37
N ARG A 52 5.90 -14.92 6.38
CA ARG A 52 6.25 -16.35 6.40
C ARG A 52 5.65 -17.10 5.22
N ALA A 53 4.36 -16.87 4.93
CA ALA A 53 3.68 -17.52 3.82
C ALA A 53 4.31 -17.18 2.47
N LEU A 54 4.66 -15.90 2.27
CA LEU A 54 5.35 -15.43 1.06
C LEU A 54 6.77 -15.99 0.95
N ALA A 55 7.56 -15.92 2.02
CA ALA A 55 8.95 -16.40 2.02
C ALA A 55 9.07 -17.90 1.78
N ARG A 56 8.04 -18.69 2.13
CA ARG A 56 8.01 -20.12 1.80
C ARG A 56 7.95 -20.34 0.30
N VAL A 57 7.08 -19.62 -0.42
CA VAL A 57 6.82 -19.86 -1.84
C VAL A 57 7.74 -19.07 -2.76
N LEU A 58 8.40 -18.02 -2.27
CA LEU A 58 9.41 -17.30 -3.02
C LEU A 58 10.74 -18.04 -2.98
N ALA A 59 11.44 -18.11 -4.11
CA ALA A 59 12.78 -18.66 -4.14
C ALA A 59 13.73 -17.75 -3.33
N PRO A 60 14.83 -18.30 -2.76
CA PRO A 60 15.83 -17.48 -2.07
C PRO A 60 16.26 -16.28 -2.92
N ASP A 61 16.49 -15.15 -2.26
CA ASP A 61 16.91 -13.87 -2.87
C ASP A 61 15.94 -13.28 -3.92
N SER A 62 14.71 -13.79 -4.00
CA SER A 62 13.69 -13.26 -4.93
C SER A 62 13.11 -11.94 -4.41
N PRO A 63 12.90 -10.94 -5.30
CA PRO A 63 12.38 -9.65 -4.89
C PRO A 63 10.88 -9.70 -4.56
N LEU A 64 10.47 -8.88 -3.59
CA LEU A 64 9.08 -8.65 -3.22
C LEU A 64 8.79 -7.14 -3.22
N PHE A 65 7.86 -6.70 -4.06
CA PHE A 65 7.47 -5.29 -4.17
C PHE A 65 6.09 -5.04 -3.56
N LEU A 66 6.00 -4.18 -2.55
CA LEU A 66 4.75 -3.89 -1.85
C LEU A 66 4.43 -2.39 -1.91
N ALA A 67 3.31 -2.03 -2.52
CA ALA A 67 2.76 -0.68 -2.42
C ALA A 67 1.74 -0.62 -1.29
N ILE A 68 2.08 0.11 -0.23
CA ILE A 68 1.32 0.17 1.02
C ILE A 68 0.88 1.61 1.29
N LEU A 69 -0.34 1.80 1.80
CA LEU A 69 -0.77 3.07 2.35
C LEU A 69 0.07 3.46 3.59
N ASN A 70 0.81 4.57 3.48
CA ASN A 70 1.59 5.12 4.58
C ASN A 70 0.69 5.84 5.60
N ARG A 71 0.85 5.52 6.89
CA ARG A 71 0.10 6.12 8.01
C ARG A 71 0.22 7.64 8.05
N TYR A 72 1.40 8.18 7.75
CA TYR A 72 1.66 9.60 7.97
C TYR A 72 1.38 10.51 6.79
N GLY A 73 1.18 9.99 5.56
CA GLY A 73 0.98 10.76 4.32
C GLY A 73 1.31 12.26 4.45
N VAL A 74 2.59 12.61 4.30
CA VAL A 74 3.14 13.91 4.74
C VAL A 74 2.37 15.12 4.18
N PRO A 75 1.98 15.18 2.89
CA PRO A 75 1.26 16.34 2.36
C PRO A 75 -0.16 16.52 2.93
N PRO A 76 -1.03 15.48 2.96
CA PRO A 76 -2.31 15.60 3.63
C PRO A 76 -2.20 16.00 5.11
N LEU A 77 -1.22 15.46 5.84
CA LEU A 77 -1.02 15.80 7.25
C LEU A 77 -0.62 17.26 7.43
N LEU A 78 0.37 17.74 6.66
CA LEU A 78 0.79 19.14 6.68
C LEU A 78 -0.35 20.09 6.33
N PHE A 79 -1.17 19.74 5.34
CA PHE A 79 -2.32 20.56 4.96
C PHE A 79 -3.38 20.63 6.05
N SER A 80 -3.74 19.50 6.67
CA SER A 80 -4.70 19.49 7.79
C SER A 80 -4.16 20.26 9.01
N ILE A 81 -2.83 20.25 9.24
CA ILE A 81 -2.18 21.09 10.26
C ILE A 81 -2.34 22.58 9.93
N LEU A 82 -1.99 22.99 8.69
CA LEU A 82 -2.09 24.39 8.25
C LEU A 82 -3.53 24.93 8.32
N GLN A 83 -4.53 24.07 8.16
CA GLN A 83 -5.94 24.44 8.27
C GLN A 83 -6.53 24.31 9.68
N GLY A 84 -5.73 23.92 10.69
CA GLY A 84 -6.19 23.75 12.07
C GLY A 84 -7.19 22.60 12.26
N ARG A 85 -7.21 21.61 11.35
CA ARG A 85 -8.22 20.54 11.32
C ARG A 85 -7.79 19.32 12.12
N LEU A 86 -7.79 19.47 13.45
CA LEU A 86 -7.37 18.40 14.37
C LEU A 86 -8.19 17.11 14.23
N ALA A 87 -9.46 17.19 13.84
CA ALA A 87 -10.31 16.03 13.61
C ALA A 87 -9.82 15.14 12.45
N GLU A 88 -9.40 15.75 11.34
CA GLU A 88 -8.88 15.02 10.17
C GLU A 88 -7.51 14.38 10.47
N ILE A 89 -6.69 15.06 11.26
CA ILE A 89 -5.41 14.51 11.75
C ILE A 89 -5.68 13.27 12.61
N ARG A 90 -6.62 13.36 13.56
CA ARG A 90 -7.01 12.23 14.42
C ARG A 90 -7.57 11.07 13.61
N ALA A 91 -8.44 11.33 12.64
CA ALA A 91 -9.00 10.31 11.76
C ALA A 91 -7.91 9.57 10.97
N ARG A 92 -6.88 10.26 10.49
CA ARG A 92 -5.75 9.64 9.78
C ARG A 92 -4.84 8.78 10.65
N LEU A 93 -4.68 9.18 11.91
CA LEU A 93 -3.86 8.44 12.87
C LEU A 93 -4.62 7.27 13.51
N ALA A 94 -5.95 7.24 13.35
CA ALA A 94 -6.79 6.13 13.78
C ALA A 94 -6.47 4.85 12.98
N ASP A 95 -6.74 3.72 13.60
CA ASP A 95 -6.54 2.40 13.01
C ASP A 95 -7.73 1.51 13.44
N PRO A 96 -8.61 1.10 12.51
CA PRO A 96 -8.61 1.43 11.08
C PRO A 96 -8.92 2.91 10.80
N ILE A 97 -8.53 3.39 9.61
CA ILE A 97 -8.92 4.70 9.09
C ILE A 97 -10.45 4.71 8.91
N PRO A 98 -11.15 5.70 9.47
CA PRO A 98 -12.60 5.76 9.38
C PRO A 98 -13.04 6.00 7.93
N PRO A 99 -14.06 5.28 7.46
CA PRO A 99 -14.61 5.43 6.12
C PRO A 99 -15.44 6.72 6.02
N GLU A 100 -15.02 7.68 5.19
CA GLU A 100 -15.79 8.91 4.99
C GLU A 100 -16.81 8.73 3.85
N GLY A 101 -18.11 8.59 4.20
CA GLY A 101 -19.21 8.75 3.24
C GLY A 101 -19.36 7.64 2.19
N ILE A 102 -18.85 6.43 2.45
CA ILE A 102 -18.92 5.29 1.52
C ILE A 102 -19.99 4.30 2.02
N GLY A 103 -20.89 3.86 1.13
CA GLY A 103 -21.96 2.90 1.46
C GLY A 103 -21.46 1.50 1.84
N TYR A 104 -20.26 1.14 1.41
CA TYR A 104 -19.56 -0.11 1.76
C TYR A 104 -18.17 0.22 2.29
N PRO A 105 -18.05 0.57 3.59
CA PRO A 105 -16.78 0.94 4.17
C PRO A 105 -15.84 -0.26 4.27
N LEU A 106 -14.69 -0.18 3.60
CA LEU A 106 -13.58 -1.09 3.84
C LEU A 106 -12.73 -0.56 5.00
N ALA A 107 -12.42 -1.42 5.97
CA ALA A 107 -11.49 -1.09 7.03
C ALA A 107 -10.08 -1.01 6.45
N LEU A 108 -9.51 0.20 6.44
CA LEU A 108 -8.17 0.44 5.91
C LEU A 108 -7.17 0.63 7.06
N HIS A 109 -6.14 -0.19 7.06
CA HIS A 109 -5.03 -0.19 8.01
C HIS A 109 -3.81 0.41 7.34
N ALA A 110 -3.35 1.57 7.81
CA ALA A 110 -2.14 2.20 7.29
C ALA A 110 -0.93 1.82 8.14
N PHE A 111 0.20 1.60 7.48
CA PHE A 111 1.42 1.17 8.14
C PHE A 111 2.53 2.20 8.00
N THR A 112 3.39 2.25 9.00
CA THR A 112 4.67 2.95 8.91
C THR A 112 5.73 2.02 8.31
N ARG A 113 6.80 2.61 7.74
CA ARG A 113 7.97 1.86 7.30
C ARG A 113 8.52 0.95 8.39
N GLY A 114 8.63 1.45 9.62
CA GLY A 114 9.18 0.70 10.74
C GLY A 114 8.33 -0.49 11.15
N GLU A 115 6.99 -0.36 11.11
CA GLU A 115 6.08 -1.46 11.39
C GLU A 115 6.19 -2.57 10.35
N LEU A 116 6.21 -2.21 9.06
CA LEU A 116 6.38 -3.19 7.98
C LEU A 116 7.73 -3.90 8.09
N ALA A 117 8.82 -3.16 8.24
CA ALA A 117 10.16 -3.73 8.35
C ALA A 117 10.26 -4.71 9.52
N ARG A 118 9.68 -4.37 10.69
CA ARG A 118 9.64 -5.28 11.85
C ARG A 118 8.80 -6.53 11.59
N ARG A 119 7.65 -6.40 10.93
CA ARG A 119 6.76 -7.53 10.67
C ARG A 119 7.33 -8.48 9.61
N PHE A 120 8.02 -7.94 8.61
CA PHE A 120 8.63 -8.73 7.54
C PHE A 120 9.95 -9.37 7.96
N ASN A 121 10.58 -8.90 9.04
CA ASN A 121 11.68 -9.58 9.70
C ASN A 121 11.19 -10.84 10.46
N PRO A 122 11.92 -11.97 10.44
CA PRO A 122 13.24 -12.18 9.84
C PRO A 122 13.21 -12.67 8.37
N TRP A 123 12.04 -12.77 7.76
CA TRP A 123 11.87 -13.41 6.46
C TRP A 123 12.39 -12.60 5.27
N PHE A 124 12.39 -11.27 5.37
CA PHE A 124 12.86 -10.37 4.31
C PHE A 124 13.78 -9.28 4.86
N SER A 125 14.77 -8.88 4.06
CA SER A 125 15.50 -7.63 4.20
C SER A 125 14.79 -6.51 3.43
N LEU A 126 14.79 -5.30 3.99
CA LEU A 126 14.27 -4.12 3.29
C LEU A 126 15.38 -3.51 2.42
N GLU A 127 15.28 -3.69 1.11
CA GLU A 127 16.24 -3.15 0.14
C GLU A 127 16.01 -1.66 -0.17
N GLY A 128 14.75 -1.23 -0.28
CA GLY A 128 14.41 0.12 -0.71
C GLY A 128 12.99 0.54 -0.36
N VAL A 129 12.75 1.84 -0.38
CA VAL A 129 11.42 2.44 -0.24
C VAL A 129 11.31 3.58 -1.22
N GLU A 130 10.35 3.48 -2.12
CA GLU A 130 10.00 4.54 -3.06
C GLU A 130 8.61 5.07 -2.73
N ALA A 131 8.49 6.40 -2.71
CA ALA A 131 7.20 7.05 -2.50
C ALA A 131 6.49 7.18 -3.84
N VAL A 132 5.22 6.76 -3.92
CA VAL A 132 4.44 6.95 -5.16
C VAL A 132 4.04 8.42 -5.35
N THR A 133 3.80 9.13 -4.24
CA THR A 133 3.52 10.58 -4.22
C THR A 133 4.14 11.18 -2.96
N VAL A 134 4.98 12.19 -3.13
CA VAL A 134 5.70 12.86 -2.05
C VAL A 134 5.05 14.18 -1.68
N VAL A 135 4.59 14.95 -2.67
CA VAL A 135 4.03 16.30 -2.51
C VAL A 135 2.64 16.45 -3.11
N SER A 136 2.28 15.71 -4.16
CA SER A 136 0.93 15.81 -4.70
C SER A 136 -0.09 15.34 -3.67
N PRO A 137 -1.25 16.02 -3.60
CA PRO A 137 -2.37 15.49 -2.86
C PRO A 137 -2.66 14.06 -3.29
N THR A 138 -2.87 13.20 -2.31
CA THR A 138 -3.23 11.82 -2.59
C THR A 138 -4.52 11.79 -3.43
N HIS A 139 -4.63 10.85 -4.37
CA HIS A 139 -5.74 10.75 -5.33
C HIS A 139 -7.13 10.70 -4.67
N TYR A 140 -7.22 10.22 -3.43
CA TYR A 140 -8.45 10.19 -2.62
C TYR A 140 -8.79 11.53 -1.93
N SER A 141 -7.94 12.55 -2.03
CA SER A 141 -8.24 13.88 -1.47
C SER A 141 -8.83 14.80 -2.53
N HIS A 142 -10.07 14.51 -2.94
CA HIS A 142 -10.80 15.31 -3.93
C HIS A 142 -10.86 16.81 -3.56
N ARG A 143 -10.88 17.12 -2.27
CA ARG A 143 -10.89 18.49 -1.76
C ARG A 143 -9.56 19.21 -1.99
N LEU A 144 -8.41 18.54 -1.84
CA LEU A 144 -7.11 19.13 -2.09
C LEU A 144 -6.89 19.42 -3.58
N TRP A 145 -7.40 18.55 -4.45
CA TRP A 145 -7.40 18.80 -5.88
C TRP A 145 -8.28 20.00 -6.27
N ALA A 146 -9.37 20.26 -5.54
CA ALA A 146 -10.24 21.41 -5.80
C ALA A 146 -9.55 22.77 -5.55
N PHE A 147 -8.59 22.83 -4.62
CA PHE A 147 -7.84 24.06 -4.31
C PHE A 147 -6.59 24.27 -5.17
N THR A 148 -6.21 23.30 -6.01
CA THR A 148 -5.01 23.41 -6.86
C THR A 148 -5.40 23.78 -8.29
N SER A 149 -4.94 24.96 -8.75
CA SER A 149 -5.08 25.38 -10.14
C SER A 149 -4.38 24.39 -11.08
N PRO A 150 -4.75 24.32 -12.38
CA PRO A 150 -4.09 23.43 -13.35
C PRO A 150 -2.56 23.60 -13.39
N SER A 151 -2.08 24.84 -13.27
CA SER A 151 -0.65 25.16 -13.18
C SER A 151 -0.01 24.69 -11.87
N GLY A 152 -0.74 24.79 -10.75
CA GLY A 152 -0.32 24.23 -9.46
C GLY A 152 -0.19 22.71 -9.49
N ARG A 153 -1.15 22.01 -10.11
CA ARG A 153 -1.12 20.54 -10.29
C ARG A 153 0.09 20.10 -11.12
N ALA A 154 0.36 20.80 -12.23
CA ALA A 154 1.54 20.54 -13.06
C ALA A 154 2.87 20.86 -12.35
N SER A 155 2.87 21.81 -11.41
CA SER A 155 4.02 22.08 -10.55
C SER A 155 4.25 20.93 -9.55
N LEU A 156 3.20 20.49 -8.86
CA LEU A 156 3.28 19.38 -7.89
C LEU A 156 3.73 18.07 -8.55
N ALA A 157 3.19 17.74 -9.72
CA ALA A 157 3.62 16.56 -10.47
C ALA A 157 5.11 16.61 -10.87
N ARG A 158 5.63 17.79 -11.22
CA ARG A 158 7.06 17.98 -11.51
C ARG A 158 7.94 17.84 -10.27
N TRP A 159 7.43 18.23 -9.11
CA TRP A 159 8.13 18.06 -7.85
C TRP A 159 8.14 16.60 -7.40
N ASP A 160 7.02 15.88 -7.54
CA ASP A 160 6.98 14.43 -7.29
C ASP A 160 8.00 13.70 -8.16
N ALA A 161 8.00 13.94 -9.47
CA ALA A 161 8.94 13.30 -10.40
C ALA A 161 10.43 13.62 -10.15
N ARG A 162 10.74 14.58 -9.28
CA ARG A 162 12.12 14.90 -8.85
C ARG A 162 12.49 14.29 -7.51
N LEU A 163 11.50 13.93 -6.70
CA LEU A 163 11.67 13.40 -5.34
C LEU A 163 11.53 11.88 -5.28
N THR A 164 11.07 11.28 -6.38
CA THR A 164 10.97 9.83 -6.65
C THR A 164 11.99 9.44 -7.69
#